data_AF-A0A9N8K3W7-F1
#
_entry.id   AF-A0A9N8K3W7-F1
#
_cell.length_a   1.000
_cell.length_b   1.000
_cell.length_c   1.000
_cell.angle_alpha   90.00
_cell.angle_beta   90.00
_cell.angle_gamma   90.00
#
_symmetry.space_group_name_H-M   'P 1'
#
loop_
_entity.id
_entity.type
_entity.pdbx_description
1 polymer ?
#
loop_
_entity_poly.entity_id
_entity_poly.type
_entity_poly.pdbx_seq_one_letter_code
_entity_poly.pdbx_strand_id
1 'polypeptide(L)' 'MASAPTTPSGGLDRYVVIHVATTCDEHGVYVTKDSAEVIELGWILLDSKNCDEVRTNLPLICQVRLTDMSI' A
#
# COMPACT_ATOMS: atom_id res chain seq x y z
N MET A 1 -31.15 20.84 25.02
CA MET A 1 -30.29 20.42 23.90
C MET A 1 -29.15 19.62 24.48
N ALA A 2 -29.11 18.31 24.27
CA ALA A 2 -27.97 17.49 24.64
C ALA A 2 -27.45 16.85 23.36
N SER A 3 -26.27 17.28 22.92
CA SER A 3 -25.57 16.71 21.78
C SER A 3 -25.15 15.29 22.16
N ALA A 4 -25.60 14.30 21.39
CA ALA A 4 -25.25 12.90 21.61
C ALA A 4 -23.72 12.69 21.47
N PRO A 5 -23.11 11.80 22.27
CA PRO A 5 -21.69 11.49 22.14
C PRO A 5 -21.46 10.77 20.80
N THR A 6 -20.66 11.39 19.94
CA THR A 6 -20.09 10.72 18.77
C THR A 6 -19.02 9.76 19.26
N THR A 7 -19.40 8.51 19.56
CA THR A 7 -18.44 7.43 19.78
C THR A 7 -17.61 7.31 18.51
N PRO A 8 -16.29 7.56 18.53
CA PRO A 8 -15.46 7.15 17.41
C PRO A 8 -15.55 5.63 17.38
N SER A 9 -16.30 5.09 16.42
CA SER A 9 -16.33 3.67 16.15
C SER A 9 -14.89 3.26 15.84
N GLY A 10 -14.21 2.64 16.79
CA GLY A 10 -12.80 2.25 16.71
C GLY A 10 -12.52 1.12 15.71
N GLY A 11 -13.32 1.02 14.64
CA GLY A 11 -13.06 0.17 13.50
C GLY A 11 -12.29 0.96 12.44
N LEU A 12 -11.35 0.30 11.77
CA LEU A 12 -10.67 0.87 10.61
C LEU A 12 -11.73 1.22 9.57
N ASP A 13 -11.81 2.49 9.15
CA ASP A 13 -12.85 2.91 8.20
C ASP A 13 -12.56 2.44 6.77
N ARG A 14 -11.28 2.37 6.39
CA ARG A 14 -10.83 2.01 5.04
C ARG A 14 -9.50 1.27 5.10
N TYR A 15 -9.27 0.38 4.14
CA TYR A 15 -7.99 -0.28 3.94
C TYR A 15 -7.28 0.32 2.73
N VAL A 16 -5.95 0.45 2.83
CA VAL A 16 -5.09 0.75 1.68
C VAL A 16 -4.28 -0.50 1.40
N VAL A 17 -4.58 -1.17 0.28
CA VAL A 17 -3.79 -2.30 -0.20
C VAL A 17 -2.72 -1.75 -1.12
N ILE A 18 -1.45 -2.00 -0.79
CA ILE A 18 -0.30 -1.54 -1.57
C ILE A 18 0.25 -2.74 -2.34
N HIS A 19 0.24 -2.64 -3.66
CA HIS A 19 0.93 -3.55 -4.56
C HIS A 19 2.32 -2.97 -4.86
N VAL A 20 3.37 -3.75 -4.57
CA VAL A 20 4.75 -3.35 -4.84
C VAL A 20 5.40 -4.45 -5.67
N ALA A 21 5.88 -4.11 -6.87
CA ALA A 21 6.75 -4.98 -7.64
C ALA A 21 8.20 -4.52 -7.47
N THR A 22 9.08 -5.46 -7.17
CA THR A 22 10.51 -5.23 -7.00
C THR A 22 11.30 -6.07 -7.99
N THR A 23 12.53 -5.66 -8.29
CA THR A 23 13.47 -6.48 -9.06
C THR A 23 13.79 -7.77 -8.32
N CYS A 24 13.91 -8.86 -9.08
CA CYS A 24 14.41 -10.15 -8.63
C CYS A 24 15.67 -10.54 -9.41
N ASP A 25 16.48 -11.42 -8.83
CA ASP A 25 17.61 -12.01 -9.55
C ASP A 25 17.17 -13.13 -10.51
N GLU A 26 18.11 -13.65 -11.31
CA GLU A 26 17.85 -14.70 -12.30
C GLU A 26 17.32 -16.01 -11.70
N HIS A 27 17.47 -16.21 -10.39
CA HIS A 27 17.03 -17.39 -9.66
C HIS A 27 15.71 -17.18 -8.91
N GLY A 28 15.10 -16.00 -9.02
CA GLY A 28 13.88 -15.63 -8.30
C GLY A 28 14.09 -15.55 -6.78
N VAL A 29 15.34 -15.50 -6.32
CA VAL A 29 15.66 -15.31 -4.91
C VAL A 29 15.52 -13.83 -4.60
N TYR A 30 14.93 -13.53 -3.44
CA TYR A 30 14.85 -12.16 -2.94
C TYR A 30 16.25 -11.58 -2.83
N VAL A 31 16.53 -10.57 -3.64
CA VAL A 31 17.80 -9.85 -3.61
C VAL A 31 17.90 -9.13 -2.26
N THR A 32 19.11 -8.93 -1.75
CA THR A 32 19.33 -8.16 -0.51
C THR A 32 18.66 -6.77 -0.58
N LYS A 33 18.20 -6.24 0.56
CA LYS A 33 17.52 -4.93 0.65
C LYS A 33 18.26 -3.81 -0.09
N ASP A 34 19.58 -3.88 -0.12
CA ASP A 34 20.46 -2.87 -0.71
C ASP A 34 20.51 -2.88 -2.24
N SER A 35 19.98 -3.93 -2.85
CA SER A 35 20.02 -4.19 -4.30
C SER A 35 18.64 -4.31 -4.93
N ALA A 36 17.58 -4.38 -4.12
CA ALA A 36 16.22 -4.46 -4.64
C ALA A 36 15.74 -3.05 -5.04
N GLU A 37 15.22 -2.95 -6.26
CA GLU A 37 14.66 -1.74 -6.83
C GLU A 37 13.15 -1.93 -6.95
N VAL A 38 12.36 -0.99 -6.44
CA VAL A 38 10.92 -0.93 -6.77
C VAL A 38 10.84 -0.56 -8.25
N ILE A 39 10.03 -1.28 -9.01
CA ILE A 39 9.76 -1.01 -10.44
C ILE A 39 8.29 -0.62 -10.67
N GLU A 40 7.43 -0.95 -9.72
CA GLU A 40 6.00 -0.65 -9.76
C GLU A 40 5.46 -0.42 -8.35
N LEU A 41 4.68 0.65 -8.18
CA LEU A 41 3.92 0.89 -6.96
C LEU A 41 2.49 1.29 -7.31
N GLY A 42 1.54 0.45 -6.90
CA GLY A 42 0.11 0.70 -7.04
C GLY A 42 -0.60 0.59 -5.69
N TRP A 43 -1.76 1.23 -5.55
CA TRP A 43 -2.59 1.00 -4.37
C TRP A 43 -4.08 1.09 -4.66
N ILE A 44 -4.82 0.34 -3.85
CA ILE A 44 -6.27 0.23 -3.91
C ILE A 44 -6.83 0.63 -2.55
N LEU A 45 -7.81 1.53 -2.56
CA LEU A 45 -8.57 1.92 -1.37
C LEU A 45 -9.82 1.04 -1.28
N LEU A 46 -9.96 0.31 -0.19
CA LEU A 46 -11.12 -0.56 0.07
C LEU A 46 -11.96 -0.03 1.23
N ASP A 47 -13.27 -0.21 1.12
CA ASP A 47 -14.17 0.00 2.25
C ASP A 47 -14.02 -1.15 3.25
N SER A 48 -13.93 -0.81 4.54
CA SER A 48 -13.70 -1.79 5.60
C SER A 48 -14.86 -2.73 5.88
N LYS A 49 -16.09 -2.36 5.50
CA LYS A 49 -17.31 -3.08 5.86
C LYS A 49 -17.69 -4.12 4.84
N ASN A 50 -17.42 -3.85 3.55
CA ASN A 50 -17.77 -4.76 2.45
C ASN A 50 -16.56 -5.21 1.60
N CYS A 51 -15.36 -4.69 1.88
CA CYS A 51 -14.17 -4.90 1.05
C CYS A 51 -14.33 -4.47 -0.41
N ASP A 52 -15.30 -3.60 -0.69
CA ASP A 52 -15.51 -3.05 -2.02
C ASP A 52 -14.40 -2.05 -2.37
N GLU A 53 -14.01 -2.05 -3.64
CA GLU A 53 -13.07 -1.09 -4.18
C GLU A 53 -13.70 0.30 -4.27
N VAL A 54 -13.13 1.24 -3.52
CA VAL A 54 -13.53 2.65 -3.55
C VAL A 54 -12.75 3.40 -4.64
N ARG A 55 -11.47 3.08 -4.80
CA ARG A 55 -10.58 3.71 -5.78
C ARG A 55 -9.33 2.87 -6.02
N THR A 56 -9.02 2.63 -7.29
CA THR A 56 -7.68 2.21 -7.73
C THR A 56 -6.91 3.40 -8.28
N ASN A 57 -5.65 3.54 -7.89
CA ASN A 57 -4.70 4.37 -8.62
C ASN A 57 -3.79 3.45 -9.44
N LEU A 58 -3.57 3.86 -10.69
CA LEU A 58 -2.74 3.12 -11.64
C LEU A 58 -1.33 2.91 -11.09
N PRO A 59 -0.65 1.82 -11.50
CA PRO A 59 0.71 1.57 -11.11
C PRO A 59 1.62 2.70 -11.58
N LEU A 60 2.29 3.33 -10.62
CA LEU A 60 3.37 4.27 -10.89
C LEU A 60 4.60 3.45 -11.24
N ILE A 61 5.11 3.63 -12.46
CA ILE A 61 6.38 3.05 -12.90
C ILE A 61 7.47 3.99 -12.40
N CYS A 62 8.17 3.58 -11.35
CA CYS A 62 9.27 4.34 -10.77
C CYS A 62 10.38 3.35 -10.42
N GLN A 63 11.57 3.54 -10.97
CA GLN A 63 12.76 2.82 -10.51
C GLN A 63 13.37 3.56 -9.32
N VAL A 64 13.19 3.00 -8.12
CA VAL A 64 13.74 3.55 -6.88
C VAL A 64 14.39 2.43 -6.07
N ARG A 65 15.64 2.63 -5.64
CA ARG A 65 16.31 1.70 -4.73
C ARG A 65 15.62 1.68 -3.37
N LEU A 66 15.35 0.50 -2.83
CA LEU A 66 14.71 0.33 -1.52
C LEU A 66 15.48 0.97 -0.35
N THR A 67 16.79 1.22 -0.51
CA THR A 67 17.60 1.96 0.46
C THR A 67 17.25 3.44 0.57
N ASP A 68 16.66 4.02 -0.47
CA ASP A 68 16.29 5.44 -0.53
C ASP A 68 14.92 5.71 0.12
N MET A 69 14.05 4.69 0.18
CA MET A 69 12.78 4.70 0.93
C MET A 69 13.03 4.50 2.44
N SER A 70 13.67 5.46 3.10
CA SER A 70 13.55 5.58 4.55
C SER A 70 12.23 6.29 4.87
N ILE A 71 11.27 5.52 5.40
CA ILE A 71 10.01 6.02 5.97
C ILE A 71 10.27 6.45 7.41
#